data_AF-A0A836SYH6-F1
#
_entry.id   AF-A0A836SYH6-F1
#
_cell.length_a   1.000
_cell.length_b   1.000
_cell.length_c   1.000
_cell.angle_alpha   90.00
_cell.angle_beta   90.00
_cell.angle_gamma   90.00
#
_symmetry.space_group_name_H-M   'P 1'
#
loop_
_entity.id
_entity.type
_entity.pdbx_description
1 polymer ?
#
loop_
_entity_poly.entity_id
_entity_poly.type
_entity_poly.pdbx_seq_one_letter_code
_entity_poly.pdbx_strand_id
1 'polypeptide(L)'
;MTEIGVGELIHDFRKKIQLIQTELNPLDEPISDISELIDSANLLRSNNYLSKINMKKTDLISVYEQYSKTMEELLVTVFDIQNDLKDILQEQSSLISKP
;
A
#
# COMPACT_ATOMS: atom_id res chain seq x y z
N MET A 1 15.34 -11.06 9.08
CA MET A 1 15.52 -10.72 7.66
C MET A 1 16.03 -9.29 7.64
N THR A 2 17.12 -9.04 6.94
CA THR A 2 17.89 -7.79 6.97
C THR A 2 17.00 -6.58 6.67
N GLU A 3 17.01 -5.59 7.56
CA GLU A 3 16.22 -4.33 7.53
C GLU A 3 16.36 -3.53 6.20
N ILE A 4 17.37 -3.87 5.39
CA ILE A 4 17.75 -3.22 4.14
C ILE A 4 16.69 -3.42 3.02
N GLY A 5 15.79 -4.41 3.13
CA GLY A 5 14.77 -4.69 2.10
C GLY A 5 13.42 -3.97 2.30
N VAL A 6 13.14 -3.43 3.49
CA VAL A 6 11.81 -2.87 3.83
C VAL A 6 11.53 -1.60 3.02
N GLY A 7 12.54 -0.76 2.81
CA GLY A 7 12.43 0.45 1.99
C GLY A 7 12.16 0.16 0.51
N GLU A 8 12.79 -0.88 -0.05
CA GLU A 8 12.55 -1.32 -1.43
C GLU A 8 11.11 -1.83 -1.61
N LEU A 9 10.62 -2.62 -0.66
CA LEU A 9 9.25 -3.12 -0.65
C LEU A 9 8.22 -1.98 -0.59
N ILE A 10 8.42 -0.98 0.29
CA ILE A 10 7.55 0.21 0.39
C ILE A 10 7.51 0.96 -0.95
N HIS A 11 8.67 1.13 -1.57
CA HIS A 11 8.76 1.80 -2.88
C HIS A 11 8.06 1.00 -3.99
N ASP A 12 8.21 -0.32 -4.00
CA ASP A 12 7.54 -1.19 -4.97
C ASP A 12 6.01 -1.20 -4.78
N PHE A 13 5.54 -1.26 -3.53
CA PHE A 13 4.12 -1.11 -3.23
C PHE A 13 3.58 0.25 -3.66
N ARG A 14 4.33 1.34 -3.43
CA ARG A 14 3.95 2.67 -3.92
C ARG A 14 3.81 2.71 -5.44
N LYS A 15 4.74 2.10 -6.18
CA LYS A 15 4.63 1.98 -7.64
C LYS A 15 3.40 1.17 -8.07
N LYS A 16 3.13 0.04 -7.40
CA LYS A 16 1.94 -0.79 -7.67
C LYS A 16 0.64 -0.02 -7.41
N ILE A 17 0.56 0.72 -6.30
CA ILE A 17 -0.59 1.59 -5.98
C ILE A 17 -0.80 2.61 -7.11
N GLN A 18 0.26 3.30 -7.53
CA GLN A 18 0.18 4.28 -8.61
C GLN A 18 -0.28 3.66 -9.94
N LEU A 19 0.22 2.47 -10.26
CA LEU A 19 -0.17 1.75 -11.47
C LEU A 19 -1.67 1.42 -11.43
N ILE A 20 -2.15 0.80 -10.34
CA ILE A 20 -3.55 0.40 -10.20
C ILE A 20 -4.48 1.64 -10.22
N GLN A 21 -4.06 2.75 -9.59
CA GLN A 21 -4.80 4.01 -9.66
C GLN A 21 -4.88 4.58 -11.08
N THR A 22 -3.77 4.53 -11.83
CA THR A 22 -3.73 4.98 -13.23
C THR A 22 -4.66 4.13 -14.11
N GLU A 23 -4.76 2.84 -13.83
CA GLU A 23 -5.67 1.93 -14.52
C GLU A 23 -7.14 2.10 -14.10
N LEU A 24 -7.41 2.52 -12.87
CA LEU A 24 -8.76 2.76 -12.35
C LEU A 24 -9.35 4.11 -12.78
N ASN A 25 -8.53 5.16 -12.89
CA ASN A 25 -8.98 6.49 -13.31
C ASN A 25 -9.86 6.51 -14.58
N PRO A 26 -9.48 5.85 -15.70
CA PRO A 26 -10.33 5.82 -16.89
C PRO A 26 -11.57 4.93 -16.73
N LEU A 27 -11.64 4.10 -15.68
CA LEU A 27 -12.76 3.19 -15.42
C LEU A 27 -13.77 3.75 -14.40
N ASP A 28 -13.54 4.93 -13.83
CA ASP A 28 -14.54 5.57 -12.96
C ASP A 28 -15.58 6.38 -13.76
N GLU A 29 -15.45 6.44 -15.09
CA GLU A 29 -16.51 7.01 -15.94
C GLU A 29 -17.72 6.06 -16.00
N PRO A 30 -18.94 6.59 -15.83
CA PRO A 30 -20.14 5.78 -15.92
C PRO A 30 -20.32 5.24 -17.34
N ILE A 31 -20.52 3.93 -17.46
CA ILE A 31 -20.91 3.32 -18.71
C ILE A 31 -22.32 3.79 -19.08
N SER A 32 -22.44 4.46 -20.23
CA SER A 32 -23.73 4.72 -20.87
C SER A 32 -24.17 3.50 -21.66
N ASP A 33 -25.47 3.24 -21.68
CA ASP A 33 -26.09 2.24 -22.55
C ASP A 33 -25.85 2.58 -24.03
N ILE A 34 -25.76 1.51 -24.83
CA ILE A 34 -25.63 1.57 -26.28
C ILE A 34 -27.03 1.36 -26.86
N SER A 35 -27.52 2.33 -27.62
CA SER A 35 -28.90 2.36 -28.16
C SER A 35 -29.22 1.16 -29.05
N GLU A 36 -28.21 0.62 -29.74
CA GLU A 36 -28.31 -0.53 -30.62
C GLU A 36 -28.42 -1.87 -29.88
N LEU A 37 -28.10 -1.90 -28.59
CA LEU A 37 -28.17 -3.09 -27.76
C LEU A 37 -29.51 -3.19 -27.04
N ILE A 38 -30.04 -4.42 -26.97
CA ILE A 38 -31.18 -4.72 -26.10
C ILE A 38 -30.78 -4.54 -24.62
N ASP A 39 -31.76 -4.24 -23.77
CA ASP A 39 -31.54 -3.95 -22.35
C ASP A 39 -30.72 -5.02 -21.63
N SER A 40 -30.97 -6.30 -21.90
CA SER A 40 -30.24 -7.41 -21.28
C SER A 40 -28.75 -7.44 -21.67
N ALA A 41 -28.41 -7.06 -22.90
CA ALA A 41 -27.03 -6.95 -23.36
C ALA A 41 -26.33 -5.73 -22.74
N ASN A 42 -27.02 -4.60 -22.62
CA ASN A 42 -26.53 -3.43 -21.89
C ASN A 42 -26.28 -3.74 -20.41
N LEU A 43 -27.23 -4.39 -19.73
CA LEU A 43 -27.08 -4.82 -18.34
C LEU A 43 -25.89 -5.77 -18.13
N LEU A 44 -25.72 -6.77 -19.01
CA LEU A 44 -24.58 -7.70 -18.92
C LEU A 44 -23.24 -6.97 -19.07
N ARG A 45 -23.15 -6.01 -20.00
CA ARG A 45 -21.95 -5.21 -20.23
C ARG A 45 -21.63 -4.33 -19.02
N SER A 46 -22.63 -3.63 -18.48
CA SER A 46 -22.49 -2.79 -17.28
C SER A 46 -22.08 -3.64 -16.07
N ASN A 47 -22.67 -4.83 -15.89
CA ASN A 47 -22.27 -5.74 -14.82
C ASN A 47 -20.81 -6.22 -14.97
N ASN A 48 -20.41 -6.63 -16.17
CA ASN A 48 -19.02 -7.05 -16.44
C ASN A 48 -18.02 -5.93 -16.13
N TYR A 49 -18.35 -4.70 -16.51
CA TYR A 49 -17.53 -3.52 -16.21
C TYR A 49 -17.43 -3.26 -14.71
N LEU A 50 -18.56 -3.23 -14.00
CA LEU A 50 -18.59 -3.06 -12.55
C LEU A 50 -17.80 -4.16 -11.84
N SER A 51 -17.90 -5.40 -12.31
CA SER A 51 -17.11 -6.52 -11.77
C SER A 51 -15.60 -6.29 -11.95
N LYS A 52 -15.15 -5.79 -13.11
CA LYS A 52 -13.73 -5.48 -13.35
C LYS A 52 -13.24 -4.34 -12.46
N ILE A 53 -14.04 -3.29 -12.29
CA ILE A 53 -13.72 -2.18 -11.38
C ILE A 53 -13.61 -2.68 -9.95
N ASN A 54 -14.58 -3.47 -9.50
CA ASN A 54 -14.57 -4.01 -8.15
C ASN A 54 -13.34 -4.88 -7.92
N MET A 55 -12.96 -5.75 -8.86
CA MET A 55 -11.73 -6.54 -8.75
C MET A 55 -10.49 -5.64 -8.61
N LYS A 56 -10.33 -4.62 -9.46
CA LYS A 56 -9.20 -3.69 -9.36
C LYS A 56 -9.20 -2.88 -8.06
N LYS A 57 -10.37 -2.48 -7.56
CA LYS A 57 -10.50 -1.79 -6.26
C LYS A 57 -10.12 -2.73 -5.11
N THR A 58 -10.51 -4.00 -5.16
CA THR A 58 -10.07 -5.02 -4.20
C THR A 58 -8.56 -5.23 -4.25
N ASP A 59 -7.96 -5.31 -5.44
CA ASP A 59 -6.51 -5.42 -5.60
C ASP A 59 -5.79 -4.20 -5.00
N LEU A 60 -6.31 -2.99 -5.27
CA LEU A 60 -5.78 -1.76 -4.69
C LEU A 60 -5.79 -1.79 -3.16
N ILE A 61 -6.91 -2.22 -2.56
CA ILE A 61 -7.05 -2.35 -1.10
C ILE A 61 -6.02 -3.34 -0.55
N SER A 62 -5.84 -4.50 -1.21
CA SER A 62 -4.87 -5.50 -0.77
C SER A 62 -3.43 -4.98 -0.80
N VAL A 63 -3.05 -4.20 -1.82
CA VAL A 63 -1.73 -3.58 -1.88
C VAL A 63 -1.57 -2.51 -0.80
N TYR A 64 -2.60 -1.71 -0.52
CA TYR A 64 -2.57 -0.74 0.58
C TYR A 64 -2.41 -1.40 1.95
N GLU A 65 -3.08 -2.52 2.19
CA GLU A 65 -2.93 -3.30 3.42
C GLU A 65 -1.48 -3.77 3.62
N GLN A 66 -0.88 -4.33 2.56
CA GLN A 66 0.53 -4.74 2.58
C GLN A 66 1.47 -3.56 2.82
N TYR A 67 1.25 -2.44 2.11
CA TYR A 67 2.02 -1.21 2.29
C TYR A 67 1.97 -0.70 3.72
N SER A 68 0.78 -0.61 4.32
CA SER A 68 0.58 -0.15 5.69
C SER A 68 1.26 -1.06 6.70
N LYS A 69 1.15 -2.39 6.53
CA LYS A 69 1.83 -3.34 7.40
C LYS A 69 3.35 -3.22 7.33
N THR A 70 3.91 -3.10 6.12
CA THR A 70 5.36 -2.93 5.95
C THR A 70 5.85 -1.59 6.54
N MET A 71 5.04 -0.53 6.47
CA MET A 71 5.35 0.73 7.15
C MET A 71 5.33 0.60 8.68
N GLU A 72 4.36 -0.13 9.23
CA GLU A 72 4.29 -0.41 10.67
C GLU A 72 5.53 -1.19 11.14
N GLU A 73 5.94 -2.22 10.39
CA GLU A 73 7.17 -2.97 10.65
C GLU A 73 8.40 -2.06 10.65
N LEU A 74 8.54 -1.16 9.66
CA LEU A 74 9.63 -0.19 9.60
C LEU A 74 9.62 0.73 10.84
N LEU A 75 8.44 1.18 11.26
CA LEU A 75 8.31 2.08 12.39
C LEU A 75 8.72 1.41 13.70
N VAL A 76 8.34 0.15 13.90
CA VAL A 76 8.77 -0.66 15.05
C VAL A 76 10.30 -0.76 15.06
N THR A 77 10.92 -1.11 13.94
CA THR A 77 12.39 -1.18 13.83
C THR A 77 13.07 0.15 14.16
N VAL A 78 12.54 1.28 13.69
CA VAL A 78 13.10 2.59 14.03
C VAL A 78 13.01 2.88 15.52
N PHE A 79 11.90 2.51 16.18
CA PHE A 79 11.77 2.67 17.63
C PHE A 79 12.73 1.78 18.40
N ASP A 80 12.95 0.55 17.97
CA ASP A 80 13.92 -0.37 18.58
C ASP A 80 15.34 0.21 18.49
N ILE A 81 15.76 0.70 17.32
CA ILE A 81 17.05 1.38 17.13
C ILE A 81 17.16 2.62 18.04
N GLN A 82 16.09 3.41 18.18
CA GLN A 82 16.09 4.57 19.06
C GLN A 82 16.26 4.20 20.54
N ASN A 83 15.63 3.10 20.98
CA ASN A 83 15.79 2.60 22.34
C ASN A 83 17.22 2.11 22.58
N ASP A 84 17.77 1.31 21.67
CA ASP A 84 19.15 0.84 21.74
C ASP A 84 20.15 2.01 21.82
N LEU A 85 19.97 3.03 20.97
CA LEU A 85 20.80 4.23 21.00
C LEU A 85 20.71 4.99 22.34
N LYS A 86 19.51 5.07 22.92
CA LYS A 86 19.29 5.71 24.22
C LYS A 86 20.00 4.95 25.33
N ASP A 87 19.92 3.62 25.33
CA ASP A 87 20.56 2.77 26.32
C ASP A 87 22.10 2.87 26.21
N ILE A 88 22.64 2.86 25.00
CA ILE A 88 24.07 3.09 24.73
C ILE A 88 24.52 4.45 25.29
N LEU A 89 23.75 5.52 25.05
CA LEU A 89 24.08 6.86 25.55
C LEU A 89 24.06 6.92 27.09
N GLN A 90 23.13 6.23 27.73
CA GLN A 90 23.07 6.13 29.20
C GLN A 90 24.27 5.38 29.76
N GLU A 91 24.63 4.24 29.16
CA GLU A 91 25.79 3.46 29.56
C GLU A 91 27.08 4.28 29.44
N GLN A 92 27.29 4.96 28.30
CA GLN A 92 28.45 5.83 28.11
C GLN A 92 28.49 7.00 29.11
N SER A 93 27.36 7.64 29.39
CA SER A 93 27.28 8.70 30.39
C SER A 93 27.65 8.20 31.80
N SER A 94 27.26 6.97 32.14
CA SER A 94 27.59 6.35 33.43
C SER A 94 29.08 6.01 33.58
N LEU A 95 29.74 5.64 32.48
CA LEU A 95 31.19 5.35 32.43
C LEU A 95 32.03 6.62 32.60
N ILE A 96 31.59 7.75 32.03
CA ILE A 96 32.25 9.06 32.18
C ILE A 96 32.08 9.60 33.61
N SER A 97 31.00 9.24 34.30
CA SER A 97 30.68 9.72 35.65
C SER A 97 31.38 8.92 36.77
N LYS A 98 32.06 7.82 36.45
CA LYS A 98 32.89 7.07 37.41
C LYS A 98 34.36 7.52 37.25
N PRO A 99 34.99 8.08 38.30
CA PRO A 99 36.40 8.47 38.27
C PRO A 99 37.34 7.27 38.18
#